data_AF-A0A2E0V2M3-F1
#
_entry.id   AF-A0A2E0V2M3-F1
#
_cell.length_a   1.000
_cell.length_b   1.000
_cell.length_c   1.000
_cell.angle_alpha   90.00
_cell.angle_beta   90.00
_cell.angle_gamma   90.00
#
_symmetry.space_group_name_H-M   'P 1'
#
loop_
_entity.id
_entity.type
_entity.pdbx_description
1 polymer ?
#
loop_
_entity_poly.entity_id
_entity_poly.type
_entity_poly.pdbx_seq_one_letter_code
_entity_poly.pdbx_strand_id
1 'polypeptide(L)'
;MKDIKNAWKMNESLLQSYRSTFMISQSIFLVVGVLLLPPYVPLWLMIGVAVINLVIIWYIWFRTVRSRALVVDYYKIQLMYDFSNHHDFCETVSIYELNIKKRKLMNKAAGLTRNWRKTRLKLDLGLPIIYSLLWIAFVFVKL
;
A
#
# COMPACT_ATOMS: atom_id res chain seq x y z
N MET A 1 -14.17 -11.86 -20.90
CA MET A 1 -13.42 -12.61 -19.85
C MET A 1 -11.89 -12.56 -20.05
N LYS A 2 -11.38 -12.68 -21.28
CA LYS A 2 -9.93 -12.52 -21.59
C LYS A 2 -9.39 -11.13 -21.20
N ASP A 3 -10.18 -10.08 -21.40
CA ASP A 3 -9.77 -8.70 -21.09
C ASP A 3 -9.67 -8.43 -19.58
N ILE A 4 -10.61 -8.98 -18.79
CA ILE A 4 -10.59 -8.90 -17.32
C ILE A 4 -9.35 -9.63 -16.76
N LYS A 5 -8.99 -10.77 -17.35
CA LYS A 5 -7.79 -11.54 -16.95
C LYS A 5 -6.51 -10.76 -17.22
N ASN A 6 -6.43 -10.09 -18.37
CA ASN A 6 -5.29 -9.24 -18.72
C ASN A 6 -5.23 -8.01 -17.80
N ALA A 7 -6.37 -7.36 -17.54
CA ALA A 7 -6.47 -6.24 -16.61
C ALA A 7 -6.04 -6.60 -15.19
N TRP A 8 -6.45 -7.77 -14.68
CA TRP A 8 -6.01 -8.26 -13.38
C TRP A 8 -4.49 -8.46 -13.33
N LYS A 9 -3.91 -9.18 -14.31
CA LYS A 9 -2.47 -9.44 -14.38
C LYS A 9 -1.66 -8.14 -14.43
N MET A 10 -2.10 -7.19 -15.25
CA MET A 10 -1.45 -5.89 -15.40
C MET A 10 -1.47 -5.11 -14.07
N ASN A 11 -2.62 -5.03 -13.41
CA ASN A 11 -2.73 -4.31 -12.13
C ASN A 11 -1.97 -4.98 -10.99
N GLU A 12 -1.92 -6.33 -10.95
CA GLU A 12 -1.10 -7.05 -9.97
C GLU A 12 0.39 -6.77 -10.20
N SER A 13 0.86 -6.81 -11.46
CA SER A 13 2.25 -6.46 -11.81
C SER A 13 2.60 -5.03 -11.40
N LEU A 14 1.72 -4.06 -11.68
CA LEU A 14 1.90 -2.68 -11.26
C LEU A 14 1.98 -2.56 -9.73
N LEU A 15 1.10 -3.23 -8.99
CA LEU A 15 1.12 -3.23 -7.52
C LEU A 15 2.45 -3.76 -6.97
N GLN A 16 3.00 -4.83 -7.55
CA GLN A 16 4.31 -5.35 -7.15
C GLN A 16 5.43 -4.37 -7.50
N SER A 17 5.38 -3.73 -8.66
CA SER A 17 6.34 -2.68 -9.05
C SER A 17 6.33 -1.51 -8.06
N TYR A 18 5.16 -1.00 -7.66
CA TYR A 18 5.05 0.06 -6.64
C TYR A 18 5.68 -0.34 -5.30
N ARG A 19 5.51 -1.61 -4.87
CA ARG A 19 6.16 -2.12 -3.65
C ARG A 19 7.68 -2.14 -3.77
N SER A 20 8.21 -2.59 -4.91
CA SER A 20 9.65 -2.60 -5.17
C SER A 20 10.25 -1.19 -5.19
N THR A 21 9.62 -0.25 -5.91
CA THR A 21 10.05 1.15 -5.94
C THR A 21 10.06 1.77 -4.55
N PHE A 22 9.05 1.46 -3.73
CA PHE A 22 9.03 1.92 -2.34
C PHE A 22 10.20 1.39 -1.53
N MET A 23 10.45 0.08 -1.55
CA MET A 23 11.56 -0.51 -0.81
C MET A 23 12.90 0.13 -1.23
N ILE A 24 13.11 0.36 -2.53
CA ILE A 24 14.31 1.04 -3.04
C ILE A 24 14.39 2.48 -2.49
N SER A 25 13.31 3.25 -2.59
CA SER A 25 13.26 4.63 -2.10
C SER A 25 13.56 4.71 -0.60
N GLN A 26 13.00 3.81 0.20
CA GLN A 26 13.19 3.77 1.65
C GLN A 26 14.61 3.36 2.03
N SER A 27 15.23 2.46 1.28
CA SER A 27 16.66 2.13 1.47
C SER A 27 17.55 3.35 1.23
N ILE A 28 17.27 4.16 0.21
CA ILE A 28 18.01 5.41 -0.03
C ILE A 28 17.83 6.38 1.16
N PHE A 29 16.59 6.56 1.63
CA PHE A 29 16.31 7.40 2.80
C PHE A 29 17.05 6.90 4.06
N LEU A 30 17.12 5.60 4.29
CA LEU A 30 17.87 5.05 5.42
C LEU A 30 19.37 5.32 5.29
N VAL A 31 19.95 5.20 4.09
CA VAL A 31 21.36 5.57 3.85
C VAL A 31 21.60 7.04 4.16
N VAL A 32 20.70 7.93 3.72
CA VAL A 32 20.74 9.35 4.10
C VAL A 32 20.66 9.50 5.62
N GLY A 33 19.77 8.78 6.29
CA GLY A 33 19.64 8.79 7.75
C GLY A 33 20.95 8.43 8.47
N VAL A 34 21.67 7.41 7.98
CA VAL A 34 22.99 7.02 8.53
C VAL A 34 24.01 8.14 8.35
N LEU A 35 24.04 8.80 7.19
CA LEU A 35 24.93 9.92 6.91
C LEU A 35 24.67 11.14 7.81
N LEU A 36 23.47 11.23 8.42
CA LEU A 36 23.10 12.30 9.34
C LEU A 36 23.42 11.99 10.81
N LEU A 37 23.88 10.77 11.14
CA LEU A 37 24.26 10.40 12.51
C LEU A 37 25.46 11.16 13.10
N PRO A 38 26.55 11.49 12.34
CA PRO A 38 27.75 12.10 12.91
C PRO A 38 27.47 13.39 13.71
N PRO A 39 28.17 13.64 14.83
CA PRO A 39 27.80 14.67 15.81
C PRO A 39 27.86 16.12 15.28
N TYR A 40 28.64 16.38 14.23
CA TYR A 40 28.71 17.70 13.59
C TYR A 40 27.47 18.05 12.76
N VAL A 41 26.63 17.07 12.40
CA VAL A 41 25.38 17.31 11.69
C VAL A 41 24.30 17.67 12.71
N PRO A 42 23.56 18.78 12.52
CA PRO A 42 22.57 19.21 13.49
C PRO A 42 21.35 18.28 13.54
N LEU A 43 20.84 18.03 14.76
CA LEU A 43 19.68 17.15 15.02
C LEU A 43 18.42 17.56 14.24
N TRP A 44 18.17 18.86 14.07
CA TRP A 44 16.98 19.34 13.37
C TRP A 44 16.92 18.88 11.91
N LEU A 45 18.07 18.70 11.25
CA LEU A 45 18.13 18.23 9.86
C LEU A 45 17.66 16.77 9.78
N MET A 46 18.08 15.96 10.74
CA MET A 46 17.67 14.56 10.86
C MET A 46 16.17 14.43 11.14
N ILE A 47 15.64 15.25 12.05
CA ILE A 47 14.20 15.31 12.31
C ILE A 47 13.44 15.72 11.05
N GLY A 48 13.91 16.72 10.31
CA GLY A 48 13.29 17.16 9.06
C GLY A 48 13.21 16.04 8.01
N VAL A 49 14.30 15.31 7.79
CA VAL A 49 14.31 14.17 6.86
C VAL A 49 13.41 13.03 7.35
N ALA A 50 13.42 12.74 8.66
CA ALA A 50 12.55 11.73 9.26
C ALA A 50 11.06 12.07 9.04
N VAL A 51 10.65 13.32 9.28
CA VAL A 51 9.27 13.78 9.09
C VAL A 51 8.86 13.68 7.61
N ILE A 52 9.70 14.16 6.69
CA ILE A 52 9.43 14.04 5.24
C ILE A 52 9.24 12.58 4.86
N ASN A 53 10.10 11.69 5.35
CA ASN A 53 9.99 10.29 5.00
C ASN A 53 8.76 9.62 5.60
N LEU A 54 8.39 9.93 6.85
CA LEU A 54 7.14 9.44 7.45
C LEU A 54 5.92 9.92 6.67
N VAL A 55 5.92 11.15 6.15
CA VAL A 55 4.86 11.65 5.27
C VAL A 55 4.82 10.84 3.97
N ILE A 56 5.96 10.57 3.35
CA ILE A 56 6.04 9.74 2.14
C ILE A 56 5.47 8.34 2.39
N ILE A 57 5.84 7.69 3.50
CA ILE A 57 5.38 6.35 3.86
C ILE A 57 3.85 6.33 4.06
N TRP A 58 3.32 7.20 4.92
CA TRP A 58 1.92 7.10 5.36
C TRP A 58 0.93 7.84 4.46
N TYR A 59 1.29 9.00 3.93
CA TYR A 59 0.37 9.79 3.11
C TYR A 59 0.46 9.45 1.63
N ILE A 60 1.65 9.16 1.11
CA ILE A 60 1.83 8.87 -0.32
C ILE A 60 1.71 7.38 -0.56
N TRP A 61 2.63 6.59 0.01
CA TRP A 61 2.74 5.18 -0.32
C TRP A 61 1.55 4.37 0.17
N PHE A 62 1.18 4.49 1.46
CA PHE A 62 0.12 3.66 2.03
C PHE A 62 -1.22 3.90 1.32
N ARG A 63 -1.53 5.16 1.00
CA ARG A 63 -2.74 5.50 0.24
C ARG A 63 -2.69 4.95 -1.18
N THR A 64 -1.56 5.10 -1.87
CA THR A 64 -1.38 4.62 -3.26
C THR A 64 -1.49 3.10 -3.35
N VAL A 65 -0.75 2.37 -2.51
CA VAL A 65 -0.77 0.90 -2.49
C VAL A 65 -2.15 0.38 -2.10
N ARG A 66 -2.82 1.01 -1.14
CA ARG A 66 -4.20 0.65 -0.77
C ARG A 66 -5.16 0.82 -1.94
N SER A 67 -5.11 1.94 -2.65
CA SER A 67 -5.93 2.19 -3.85
C SER A 67 -5.68 1.11 -4.91
N ARG A 68 -4.41 0.89 -5.29
CA ARG A 68 -4.04 -0.13 -6.29
C ARG A 68 -4.44 -1.55 -5.86
N ALA A 69 -4.31 -1.87 -4.58
CA ALA A 69 -4.72 -3.16 -4.05
C ALA A 69 -6.24 -3.41 -4.16
N LEU A 70 -7.06 -2.36 -4.05
CA LEU A 70 -8.51 -2.44 -4.27
C LEU A 70 -8.85 -2.71 -5.73
N VAL A 71 -8.17 -2.04 -6.67
CA VAL A 71 -8.34 -2.28 -8.11
C VAL A 71 -8.02 -3.73 -8.46
N VAL A 72 -6.91 -4.27 -7.92
CA VAL A 72 -6.53 -5.67 -8.10
C VAL A 72 -7.60 -6.63 -7.55
N ASP A 73 -8.17 -6.32 -6.38
CA ASP A 73 -9.25 -7.15 -5.82
C ASP A 73 -10.49 -7.14 -6.69
N TYR A 74 -10.89 -5.98 -7.19
CA TYR A 74 -12.05 -5.84 -8.06
C TYR A 74 -11.96 -6.80 -9.26
N TYR A 75 -10.86 -6.72 -10.03
CA TYR A 75 -10.69 -7.58 -11.20
C TYR A 75 -10.54 -9.06 -10.81
N LYS A 76 -9.92 -9.36 -9.65
CA LYS A 76 -9.84 -10.73 -9.17
C LYS A 76 -11.22 -11.30 -8.81
N ILE A 77 -12.06 -10.51 -8.14
CA ILE A 77 -13.41 -10.90 -7.76
C ILE A 77 -14.25 -11.14 -9.02
N GLN A 78 -14.19 -10.24 -10.00
CA GLN A 78 -14.87 -10.41 -11.29
C GLN A 78 -14.41 -11.64 -12.09
N LEU A 79 -13.18 -12.11 -11.89
CA LEU A 79 -12.68 -13.34 -12.53
C LEU A 79 -13.14 -14.61 -11.83
N MET A 80 -13.36 -14.57 -10.52
CA MET A 80 -13.62 -15.74 -9.69
C MET A 80 -15.11 -15.97 -9.45
N TYR A 81 -15.93 -14.93 -9.56
CA TYR A 81 -17.35 -14.98 -9.24
C TYR A 81 -18.16 -14.38 -10.37
N ASP A 82 -19.24 -15.07 -10.73
CA ASP A 82 -20.26 -14.54 -11.61
C ASP A 82 -21.29 -13.76 -10.79
N PHE A 83 -21.39 -12.46 -11.05
CA PHE A 83 -22.35 -11.56 -10.41
C PHE A 83 -23.52 -11.20 -11.32
N SER A 84 -23.70 -11.92 -12.43
CA SER A 84 -24.81 -11.72 -13.38
C SER A 84 -26.19 -11.60 -12.71
N ASN A 85 -26.39 -12.28 -11.57
CA ASN A 85 -27.64 -12.29 -10.81
C ASN A 85 -27.62 -11.49 -9.49
N HIS A 86 -26.61 -10.64 -9.24
CA HIS A 86 -26.49 -9.88 -7.99
C HIS A 86 -26.75 -8.38 -8.18
N HIS A 87 -27.82 -7.87 -7.56
CA HIS A 87 -28.21 -6.45 -7.62
C HIS A 87 -27.21 -5.49 -6.95
N ASP A 88 -26.41 -5.97 -6.00
CA ASP A 88 -25.43 -5.16 -5.24
C ASP A 88 -24.03 -5.11 -5.86
N PHE A 89 -23.90 -5.48 -7.14
CA PHE A 89 -22.64 -5.50 -7.83
C PHE A 89 -22.06 -4.09 -8.05
N CYS A 90 -20.75 -3.94 -7.86
CA CYS A 90 -20.05 -2.74 -8.30
C CYS A 90 -19.81 -2.85 -9.81
N GLU A 91 -20.55 -2.07 -10.59
CA GLU A 91 -20.42 -2.04 -12.06
C GLU A 91 -19.06 -1.53 -12.55
N THR A 92 -18.40 -0.68 -11.76
CA THR A 92 -17.12 -0.07 -12.11
C THR A 92 -16.11 -0.15 -10.97
N VAL A 93 -14.82 -0.13 -11.35
CA VAL A 93 -13.68 -0.10 -10.43
C VAL A 93 -13.77 1.11 -9.48
N SER A 94 -14.16 2.28 -10.00
CA SER A 94 -14.25 3.51 -9.21
C SER A 94 -15.30 3.42 -8.10
N ILE A 95 -16.45 2.81 -8.39
CA ILE A 95 -17.48 2.55 -7.37
C ILE A 95 -16.93 1.60 -6.29
N TYR A 96 -16.20 0.56 -6.67
CA TYR A 96 -15.59 -0.38 -5.72
C TYR A 96 -14.50 0.28 -4.84
N GLU A 97 -13.72 1.20 -5.40
CA GLU A 97 -12.68 1.92 -4.68
C GLU A 97 -13.26 2.94 -3.68
N LEU A 98 -14.19 3.77 -4.14
CA LEU A 98 -14.72 4.92 -3.40
C LEU A 98 -15.87 4.55 -2.46
N ASN A 99 -16.76 3.63 -2.84
CA ASN A 99 -17.94 3.29 -2.06
C ASN A 99 -17.68 2.09 -1.12
N ILE A 100 -17.35 2.41 0.14
CA ILE A 100 -17.05 1.42 1.18
C ILE A 100 -18.23 0.45 1.41
N LYS A 101 -19.48 0.93 1.35
CA LYS A 101 -20.67 0.12 1.62
C LYS A 101 -20.86 -0.92 0.51
N LYS A 102 -20.89 -0.48 -0.75
CA LYS A 102 -21.03 -1.39 -1.91
C LYS A 102 -19.88 -2.39 -1.99
N ARG A 103 -18.64 -1.96 -1.73
CA ARG A 103 -17.49 -2.87 -1.64
C ARG A 103 -17.68 -3.97 -0.59
N LYS A 104 -18.16 -3.62 0.61
CA LYS A 104 -18.41 -4.61 1.67
C LYS A 104 -19.46 -5.64 1.25
N LEU A 105 -20.54 -5.20 0.58
CA LEU A 105 -21.59 -6.07 0.08
C LEU A 105 -21.05 -7.03 -0.99
N MET A 106 -20.34 -6.52 -2.00
CA MET A 106 -19.71 -7.33 -3.05
C MET A 106 -18.70 -8.32 -2.46
N ASN A 107 -17.88 -7.91 -1.49
CA ASN A 107 -16.91 -8.81 -0.85
C ASN A 107 -17.59 -9.90 -0.02
N LYS A 108 -18.69 -9.57 0.66
CA LYS A 108 -19.50 -10.54 1.40
C LYS A 108 -20.14 -11.55 0.45
N ALA A 109 -20.69 -11.10 -0.69
CA ALA A 109 -21.24 -11.98 -1.72
C ALA A 109 -20.16 -12.90 -2.33
N ALA A 110 -18.93 -12.40 -2.48
CA ALA A 110 -17.77 -13.19 -2.90
C ALA A 110 -17.19 -14.12 -1.79
N GLY A 111 -17.84 -14.26 -0.63
CA GLY A 111 -17.34 -15.06 0.50
C GLY A 111 -16.01 -14.55 1.10
N LEU A 112 -15.61 -13.32 0.80
CA LEU A 112 -14.37 -12.73 1.29
C LEU A 112 -14.60 -12.10 2.68
N THR A 113 -14.18 -12.80 3.72
CA THR A 113 -14.33 -12.34 5.13
C THR A 113 -13.35 -11.23 5.52
N ARG A 114 -12.23 -11.07 4.80
CA ARG A 114 -11.25 -9.99 5.02
C ARG A 114 -10.75 -9.41 3.69
N ASN A 115 -10.78 -8.09 3.57
CA ASN A 115 -10.21 -7.34 2.42
C ASN A 115 -8.68 -7.42 2.34
N TRP A 116 -8.04 -7.91 3.41
CA TRP A 116 -6.59 -7.98 3.54
C TRP A 116 -6.14 -9.43 3.51
N ARG A 117 -5.55 -9.86 2.40
CA ARG A 117 -4.79 -11.11 2.33
C ARG A 117 -3.55 -11.01 3.23
N LYS A 118 -3.08 -12.12 3.80
CA LYS A 118 -1.91 -12.15 4.71
C LYS A 118 -0.68 -11.43 4.11
N THR A 119 -0.45 -11.57 2.81
CA THR A 119 0.63 -10.88 2.08
C THR A 119 0.53 -9.35 2.15
N ARG A 120 -0.69 -8.79 2.12
CA ARG A 120 -0.91 -7.35 2.22
C ARG A 120 -0.70 -6.83 3.62
N LEU A 121 -1.11 -7.57 4.66
CA LEU A 121 -0.78 -7.18 6.04
C LEU A 121 0.73 -7.13 6.26
N LYS A 122 1.48 -8.11 5.72
CA LYS A 122 2.94 -8.15 5.86
C LYS A 122 3.64 -7.05 5.06
N LEU A 123 3.34 -6.91 3.77
CA LEU A 123 4.05 -5.98 2.90
C LEU A 123 3.46 -4.57 2.95
N ASP A 124 2.15 -4.44 2.88
CA ASP A 124 1.48 -3.13 2.72
C ASP A 124 1.29 -2.39 4.05
N LEU A 125 1.50 -3.06 5.20
CA LEU A 125 1.42 -2.44 6.53
C LEU A 125 2.68 -2.69 7.36
N GLY A 126 3.21 -3.93 7.33
CA GLY A 126 4.43 -4.27 8.07
C GLY A 126 5.65 -3.46 7.63
N LEU A 127 5.89 -3.29 6.33
CA LEU A 127 7.03 -2.51 5.83
C LEU A 127 7.01 -1.04 6.30
N PRO A 128 5.90 -0.28 6.16
CA PRO A 128 5.77 1.07 6.73
C PRO A 128 6.13 1.16 8.20
N ILE A 129 5.63 0.21 9.00
CA ILE A 129 5.86 0.18 10.44
C ILE A 129 7.35 -0.04 10.71
N ILE A 130 7.98 -1.00 10.04
CA ILE A 130 9.42 -1.28 10.17
C ILE A 130 10.24 -0.03 9.82
N TYR A 131 9.98 0.60 8.67
CA TYR A 131 10.71 1.82 8.28
C TYR A 131 10.46 2.99 9.24
N SER A 132 9.24 3.14 9.76
CA SER A 132 8.92 4.17 10.76
C SER A 132 9.70 3.94 12.06
N LEU A 133 9.77 2.69 12.53
CA LEU A 133 10.54 2.32 13.73
C LEU A 133 12.04 2.56 13.55
N LEU A 134 12.60 2.28 12.37
CA LEU A 134 14.00 2.56 12.07
C LEU A 134 14.30 4.07 12.15
N TRP A 135 13.40 4.92 11.64
CA TRP A 135 13.56 6.37 11.76
C TRP A 135 13.46 6.88 13.19
N ILE A 136 12.57 6.31 14.00
CA ILE A 136 12.49 6.59 15.43
C ILE A 136 13.80 6.20 16.12
N ALA A 137 14.35 5.01 15.82
CA ALA A 137 15.62 4.55 16.37
C ALA A 137 16.78 5.47 15.98
N PHE A 138 16.82 5.91 14.73
CA PHE A 138 17.80 6.87 14.23
C PHE A 138 17.74 8.19 15.01
N VAL A 139 16.56 8.79 15.19
CA VAL A 139 16.41 10.03 15.98
C VAL A 139 16.83 9.81 17.43
N PHE A 140 16.49 8.66 18.02
CA PHE A 140 16.86 8.32 19.40
C PHE A 140 18.37 8.15 19.59
N VAL A 141 19.07 7.53 18.64
CA VAL A 141 20.53 7.36 18.69
C VAL A 141 21.27 8.70 18.53
N LYS A 142 20.65 9.67 17.86
CA LYS A 142 21.22 11.00 17.61
C LYS A 142 21.04 11.96 18.80
N LEU A 143 19.97 11.77 19.57
CA LEU A 143 19.67 12.52 20.80
C LEU A 143 20.77 12.29 21.85
#